data_AF-A0A0P7L8Q7-F1
#
_entry.id   AF-A0A0P7L8Q7-F1
#
_cell.length_a   1.000
_cell.length_b   1.000
_cell.length_c   1.000
_cell.angle_alpha   90.00
_cell.angle_beta   90.00
_cell.angle_gamma   90.00
#
_symmetry.space_group_name_H-M   'P 1'
#
loop_
_entity.id
_entity.type
_entity.pdbx_description
1 polymer ?
#
loop_
_entity_poly.entity_id
_entity_poly.type
_entity_poly.pdbx_seq_one_letter_code
_entity_poly.pdbx_strand_id
1 'polypeptide(L)'
;MKLNLSYSLQLLFCVIILIISIYCLSTKDFTLLPISLAFVGFSFLLIGLREWRRAKKSVISILSFGTAIFILLIVGQSLFG
;
A
#
# COMPACT_ATOMS: atom_id res chain seq x y z
N MET A 1 23.61 10.64 -6.31
CA MET A 1 22.66 9.58 -5.90
C MET A 1 21.32 10.24 -5.60
N LYS A 2 20.38 10.32 -6.56
CA LYS A 2 19.06 10.92 -6.30
C LYS A 2 18.30 9.97 -5.38
N LEU A 3 18.17 10.32 -4.10
CA LEU A 3 17.27 9.66 -3.17
C LEU A 3 15.88 9.63 -3.81
N ASN A 4 15.47 8.46 -4.28
CA ASN A 4 14.16 8.30 -4.88
C ASN A 4 13.15 8.30 -3.72
N LEU A 5 12.65 9.50 -3.37
CA LEU A 5 11.69 9.77 -2.29
C LEU A 5 10.57 8.71 -2.18
N SER A 6 10.12 8.18 -3.32
CA SER A 6 9.10 7.12 -3.38
C SER A 6 9.51 5.81 -2.70
N TYR A 7 10.79 5.41 -2.76
CA TYR A 7 11.27 4.21 -2.08
C TYR A 7 11.36 4.42 -0.57
N SER A 8 11.81 5.60 -0.13
CA SER A 8 11.83 5.94 1.29
C SER A 8 10.42 5.95 1.89
N LEU A 9 9.43 6.50 1.18
CA LEU A 9 8.02 6.46 1.62
C LEU A 9 7.49 5.03 1.71
N GLN A 10 7.78 4.17 0.72
CA GLN A 10 7.35 2.77 0.75
C GLN A 10 7.98 1.99 1.89
N LEU A 11 9.24 2.26 2.20
CA LEU A 11 9.94 1.63 3.30
C LEU A 11 9.31 2.04 4.63
N LEU A 12 8.97 3.33 4.79
CA LEU A 12 8.25 3.83 5.96
C LEU A 12 6.87 3.17 6.11
N PHE A 13 6.09 3.06 5.04
CA PHE A 13 4.81 2.35 5.08
C PHE A 13 4.97 0.87 5.43
N CYS A 14 5.99 0.20 4.89
CA CYS A 14 6.29 -1.20 5.20
C CYS A 14 6.58 -1.40 6.69
N VAL A 15 7.36 -0.51 7.30
CA VAL A 15 7.65 -0.56 8.75
C VAL A 15 6.37 -0.41 9.57
N ILE A 16 5.50 0.54 9.20
CA ILE A 16 4.20 0.73 9.88
C ILE A 16 3.33 -0.53 9.77
N ILE A 17 3.24 -1.12 8.57
CA ILE A 17 2.46 -2.34 8.32
C ILE A 17 2.98 -3.49 9.17
N LEU A 18 4.31 -3.65 9.29
CA LEU A 18 4.92 -4.69 10.13
C LEU A 18 4.57 -4.50 11.60
N ILE A 19 4.65 -3.27 12.12
CA ILE A 19 4.30 -2.97 13.52
C ILE A 19 2.82 -3.32 13.79
N ILE A 20 1.92 -2.89 12.91
CA ILE A 20 0.49 -3.20 13.02
C ILE A 20 0.24 -4.72 12.96
N SER A 21 0.94 -5.42 12.07
CA SER A 21 0.80 -6.87 11.92
C SER A 21 1.27 -7.63 13.15
N ILE A 22 2.41 -7.23 13.74
CA ILE A 22 2.92 -7.81 14.99
C ILE A 22 1.97 -7.52 16.14
N TYR A 23 1.45 -6.30 16.24
CA TYR A 23 0.48 -5.92 17.27
C TYR A 23 -0.78 -6.78 17.17
N CYS A 24 -1.37 -6.84 15.97
CA CYS A 24 -2.56 -7.63 15.66
C CYS A 24 -2.39 -9.12 16.01
N LEU A 25 -1.24 -9.71 15.69
CA LEU A 25 -0.93 -11.10 16.04
C LEU A 25 -0.78 -11.31 17.55
N SER A 26 -0.18 -10.34 18.24
CA SER A 26 0.08 -10.40 19.69
C SER A 26 -1.20 -10.25 20.51
N THR A 27 -2.05 -9.28 20.17
CA THR A 27 -3.30 -9.01 20.89
C THR A 27 -4.48 -9.83 20.39
N LYS A 28 -4.35 -10.50 19.23
CA LYS A 28 -5.45 -11.15 18.48
C LYS A 28 -6.56 -10.18 18.08
N ASP A 29 -6.28 -8.87 18.07
CA ASP A 29 -7.23 -7.84 17.67
C ASP A 29 -7.00 -7.43 16.21
N PHE A 30 -7.91 -7.87 15.34
CA PHE A 30 -7.84 -7.63 13.89
C PHE A 30 -8.51 -6.32 13.44
N THR A 31 -8.92 -5.48 14.38
CA THR A 31 -9.58 -4.17 14.11
C THR A 31 -8.68 -3.21 13.33
N LEU A 32 -7.35 -3.33 13.46
CA LEU A 32 -6.37 -2.48 12.77
C LEU A 32 -5.93 -3.03 11.41
N LEU A 33 -6.41 -4.22 11.01
CA LEU A 33 -6.06 -4.83 9.73
C LEU A 33 -6.51 -4.01 8.49
N PRO A 34 -7.70 -3.36 8.48
CA PRO A 34 -8.09 -2.49 7.39
C PRO A 34 -7.10 -1.34 7.16
N ILE A 35 -6.52 -0.82 8.25
CA ILE A 35 -5.55 0.28 8.20
C ILE A 35 -4.24 -0.19 7.56
N SER A 36 -3.76 -1.39 7.89
CA SER A 36 -2.56 -1.94 7.25
C SER A 36 -2.77 -2.19 5.75
N LEU A 37 -3.94 -2.70 5.36
CA LEU A 37 -4.35 -2.84 3.95
C LEU A 37 -4.40 -1.49 3.22
N ALA A 38 -4.87 -0.42 3.87
CA ALA A 38 -4.87 0.92 3.29
C ALA A 38 -3.45 1.38 2.92
N PHE A 39 -2.47 1.16 3.81
CA PHE A 39 -1.06 1.48 3.55
C PHE A 39 -0.46 0.64 2.42
N VAL A 40 -0.87 -0.63 2.28
CA VAL A 40 -0.48 -1.48 1.15
C VAL A 40 -1.04 -0.92 -0.17
N GLY A 41 -2.31 -0.52 -0.19
CA GLY A 41 -2.94 0.12 -1.35
C GLY A 41 -2.21 1.39 -1.78
N PHE A 42 -1.88 2.28 -0.83
CA PHE A 42 -1.08 3.47 -1.08
C PHE A 42 0.33 3.15 -1.61
N SER A 43 0.95 2.09 -1.11
CA SER A 43 2.26 1.64 -1.58
C SER A 43 2.21 1.22 -3.05
N PHE A 44 1.18 0.48 -3.46
CA PHE A 44 0.95 0.10 -4.87
C PHE A 44 0.67 1.31 -5.76
N LEU A 45 -0.08 2.31 -5.27
CA LEU A 45 -0.28 3.58 -5.95
C LEU A 45 1.05 4.29 -6.26
N LEU A 46 1.97 4.31 -5.30
CA LEU A 46 3.32 4.87 -5.48
C LEU A 46 4.17 4.06 -6.48
N ILE A 47 4.03 2.72 -6.50
CA ILE A 47 4.68 1.86 -7.52
C ILE A 47 4.14 2.24 -8.90
N GLY A 48 2.82 2.28 -9.07
CA GLY A 48 2.17 2.60 -10.33
C GLY A 48 2.58 3.97 -10.85
N LEU A 49 2.58 5.00 -9.99
CA LEU A 49 2.95 6.37 -10.36
C LEU A 49 4.43 6.50 -10.76
N ARG A 50 5.32 5.75 -10.10
CA ARG A 50 6.75 5.71 -10.43
C ARG A 50 6.99 5.00 -11.76
N GLU A 51 6.33 3.87 -11.97
CA GLU A 51 6.47 3.08 -13.19
C GLU A 51 5.87 3.81 -14.41
N TRP A 52 4.78 4.56 -14.20
CA TRP A 52 4.21 5.45 -15.20
C TRP A 52 5.23 6.51 -15.65
N ARG A 53 5.97 7.11 -14.70
CA ARG A 53 6.99 8.13 -14.98
C ARG A 53 8.25 7.56 -15.64
N ARG A 54 8.68 6.35 -15.27
CA ARG A 54 9.89 5.74 -15.83
C ARG A 54 9.68 5.13 -17.21
N ALA A 55 8.59 4.40 -17.41
CA ALA A 55 8.43 3.52 -18.56
C ALA A 55 7.30 3.94 -19.52
N LYS A 56 6.63 5.09 -19.31
CA LYS A 56 5.55 5.64 -20.16
C LYS A 56 4.62 4.54 -20.71
N LYS A 57 3.59 4.18 -19.92
CA LYS A 57 2.59 3.14 -20.24
C LYS A 57 3.09 1.68 -20.15
N SER A 58 3.84 1.36 -19.10
CA SER A 58 4.07 -0.05 -18.75
C SER A 58 2.78 -0.68 -18.23
N VAL A 59 2.44 -1.88 -18.73
CA VAL A 59 1.31 -2.71 -18.25
C VAL A 59 1.39 -2.91 -16.73
N ILE A 60 2.60 -2.94 -16.17
CA ILE A 60 2.89 -3.05 -14.74
C ILE A 60 2.34 -1.84 -13.96
N SER A 61 2.38 -0.65 -14.55
CA SER A 61 1.81 0.56 -13.95
C SER A 61 0.30 0.45 -13.85
N ILE A 62 -0.37 0.03 -14.92
CA ILE A 62 -1.83 -0.12 -14.96
C ILE A 62 -2.28 -1.20 -13.97
N LEU A 63 -1.59 -2.34 -13.93
CA LEU A 63 -1.84 -3.40 -12.97
C LEU A 63 -1.69 -2.90 -11.54
N SER A 64 -0.61 -2.20 -11.21
CA SER A 64 -0.39 -1.68 -9.86
C SER A 64 -1.41 -0.62 -9.43
N PHE A 65 -1.87 0.24 -10.34
CA PHE A 65 -3.01 1.12 -10.07
C PHE A 65 -4.31 0.34 -9.83
N GLY A 66 -4.59 -0.69 -10.64
CA GLY A 66 -5.75 -1.56 -10.47
C GLY A 66 -5.75 -2.27 -9.11
N THR A 67 -4.61 -2.85 -8.72
CA THR A 67 -4.45 -3.49 -7.41
C THR A 67 -4.65 -2.49 -6.27
N ALA A 68 -4.12 -1.28 -6.39
CA ALA A 68 -4.30 -0.24 -5.38
C ALA A 68 -5.78 0.14 -5.20
N ILE A 69 -6.51 0.34 -6.30
CA ILE A 69 -7.95 0.67 -6.26
C ILE A 69 -8.74 -0.47 -5.64
N PHE A 70 -8.45 -1.71 -6.04
CA PHE A 70 -9.12 -2.90 -5.49
C PHE A 70 -8.92 -3.03 -3.97
N ILE A 71 -7.67 -2.86 -3.51
CA ILE A 71 -7.36 -2.89 -2.06
C ILE A 71 -8.09 -1.76 -1.33
N LEU A 72 -8.10 -0.55 -1.86
CA LEU A 72 -8.80 0.59 -1.23
C LEU A 72 -10.32 0.38 -1.16
N LEU A 73 -10.93 -0.26 -2.18
CA LEU A 73 -12.34 -0.63 -2.16
C LEU A 73 -12.64 -1.65 -1.05
N ILE A 74 -11.79 -2.67 -0.90
CA ILE A 74 -11.93 -3.66 0.19
C ILE A 74 -11.82 -2.97 1.56
N VAL A 75 -10.85 -2.06 1.72
CA VAL A 75 -10.69 -1.30 2.96
C VAL A 75 -11.93 -0.47 3.25
N GLY A 76 -12.47 0.23 2.25
CA GLY A 76 -13.71 1.00 2.38
C GLY A 76 -14.87 0.11 2.82
N GLN A 77 -15.07 -1.04 2.18
CA GLN A 77 -16.09 -2.01 2.59
C GLN A 77 -15.89 -2.50 4.03
N SER A 78 -14.66 -2.78 4.44
CA SER A 78 -14.37 -3.26 5.80
C SER A 78 -14.52 -2.22 6.91
N LEU A 79 -14.51 -0.92 6.56
CA LEU A 79 -14.67 0.18 7.53
C LEU A 79 -16.13 0.66 7.64
N PHE A 80 -16.92 0.49 6.58
CA PHE A 80 -18.29 0.98 6.48
C PHE A 80 -19.36 -0.12 6.45
N GLY A 81 -18.97 -1.40 6.42
CA GLY A 81 -19.85 -2.58 6.49
C GLY A 81 -19.86 -3.19 7.88
#